data_AF-A0A7C4WUB8-F1
#
_entry.id   AF-A0A7C4WUB8-F1
#
_cell.length_a   1.000
_cell.length_b   1.000
_cell.length_c   1.000
_cell.angle_alpha   90.00
_cell.angle_beta   90.00
_cell.angle_gamma   90.00
#
_symmetry.space_group_name_H-M   'P 1'
#
loop_
_entity.id
_entity.type
_entity.pdbx_description
1 polymer ?
#
loop_
_entity_poly.entity_id
_entity_poly.type
_entity_poly.pdbx_seq_one_letter_code
_entity_poly.pdbx_strand_id
1 'polypeptide(L)'
;MIAIGGSEDEELERLKRKKLEKMLREAKRGGKLKERIVIPAKDGNGLNARLSEHFSRAPYFIIVELEDGNISNVQAVPNESEHFGGFGLPSERILQFRLNAVITYGMGSRALSIFQEAGIAVLKANADTVKDVVEAYKQDKLEELTEGCHYARHR
;
A
#
# COMPACT_ATOMS: atom_id res chain seq x y z
N MET A 1 10.51 -32.77 22.92
CA MET A 1 9.74 -32.02 21.90
C MET A 1 9.12 -30.83 22.61
N ILE A 2 9.64 -29.62 22.40
CA ILE A 2 9.13 -28.42 23.05
C ILE A 2 8.03 -27.86 22.12
N ALA A 3 6.79 -27.84 22.62
CA ALA A 3 5.68 -27.13 21.98
C ALA A 3 5.86 -25.63 22.26
N ILE A 4 6.32 -24.88 21.26
CA ILE A 4 6.48 -23.40 21.33
C ILE A 4 5.34 -22.65 20.62
N GLY A 5 4.29 -23.32 20.14
CA GLY A 5 3.26 -22.70 19.30
C GLY A 5 2.12 -21.96 20.02
N GLY A 6 2.17 -21.77 21.34
CA GLY A 6 1.05 -21.17 22.10
C GLY A 6 1.17 -19.66 22.37
N SER A 7 2.39 -19.11 22.39
CA SER A 7 2.62 -17.73 22.83
C SER A 7 2.43 -16.68 21.74
N GLU A 8 2.75 -17.02 20.49
CA GLU A 8 2.68 -16.09 19.35
C GLU A 8 1.23 -15.79 18.94
N ASP A 9 0.37 -16.81 18.97
CA ASP A 9 -1.06 -16.67 18.64
C ASP A 9 -1.81 -15.83 19.69
N GLU A 10 -1.54 -16.03 20.98
CA GLU A 10 -2.10 -15.22 22.07
C GLU A 10 -1.65 -13.75 21.99
N GLU A 11 -0.38 -13.52 21.66
CA GLU A 11 0.16 -12.17 21.48
C GLU A 11 -0.50 -11.46 20.28
N LEU A 12 -0.66 -12.18 19.16
CA LEU A 12 -1.35 -11.69 17.98
C LEU A 12 -2.81 -11.34 18.27
N GLU A 13 -3.53 -12.19 19.00
CA GLU A 13 -4.93 -11.97 19.37
C GLU A 13 -5.07 -10.74 20.30
N ARG A 14 -4.14 -10.59 21.25
CA ARG A 14 -4.07 -9.42 22.13
C ARG A 14 -3.81 -8.13 21.35
N LEU A 15 -2.92 -8.16 20.35
CA LEU A 15 -2.62 -7.00 19.48
C LEU A 15 -3.82 -6.62 18.62
N LYS A 16 -4.49 -7.61 17.99
CA LYS A 16 -5.72 -7.40 17.21
C LYS A 16 -6.81 -6.74 18.05
N ARG A 17 -7.05 -7.25 19.27
CA ARG A 17 -8.05 -6.68 20.20
C ARG A 17 -7.72 -5.25 20.60
N LYS A 18 -6.46 -4.95 20.97
CA LYS A 18 -6.04 -3.59 21.30
C LYS A 18 -6.24 -2.62 20.13
N LYS A 19 -5.91 -3.05 18.90
CA LYS A 19 -6.11 -2.26 17.68
C LYS A 19 -7.60 -1.98 17.46
N LEU A 20 -8.45 -3.00 17.60
CA LEU A 20 -9.90 -2.87 17.47
C LEU A 20 -10.49 -1.92 18.51
N GLU A 21 -10.11 -2.06 19.78
CA GLU A 21 -10.56 -1.18 20.86
C GLU A 21 -10.15 0.27 20.63
N LYS A 22 -8.93 0.51 20.14
CA LYS A 22 -8.47 1.85 19.76
C LYS A 22 -9.33 2.42 18.62
N MET A 23 -9.53 1.66 17.55
CA MET A 23 -10.34 2.08 16.40
C MET A 23 -11.79 2.40 16.80
N LEU A 24 -12.40 1.55 17.63
CA LEU A 24 -13.75 1.77 18.15
C LEU A 24 -13.85 3.02 19.03
N ARG A 25 -12.82 3.32 19.82
CA ARG A 25 -12.77 4.54 20.64
C ARG A 25 -12.62 5.80 19.79
N GLU A 26 -11.84 5.74 18.71
CA GLU A 26 -11.69 6.84 17.74
C GLU A 26 -13.02 7.10 17.03
N ALA A 27 -13.70 6.05 16.54
CA ALA A 27 -15.01 6.15 15.91
C ALA A 27 -16.08 6.74 16.85
N LYS A 28 -16.15 6.28 18.11
CA LYS A 28 -17.08 6.80 19.13
C LYS A 28 -16.84 8.28 19.49
N ARG A 29 -15.64 8.80 19.23
CA ARG A 29 -15.28 10.21 19.44
C ARG A 29 -15.53 11.08 18.20
N GLY A 30 -16.16 10.54 17.16
CA GLY A 30 -16.32 11.22 15.87
C GLY A 30 -15.01 11.34 15.09
N GLY A 31 -13.99 10.56 15.46
CA GLY A 31 -12.76 10.44 14.69
C GLY A 31 -13.03 9.66 13.41
N LYS A 32 -12.80 10.30 12.27
CA LYS A 32 -12.93 9.65 10.96
C LYS A 32 -11.84 8.61 10.76
N LEU A 33 -12.19 7.47 10.18
CA LEU A 33 -11.20 6.48 9.73
C LEU A 33 -10.43 7.07 8.56
N LYS A 34 -9.12 7.23 8.72
CA LYS A 34 -8.22 7.77 7.68
C LYS A 34 -7.36 6.66 7.12
N GLU A 35 -7.39 6.52 5.81
CA GLU A 35 -6.54 5.59 5.07
C GLU A 35 -5.79 6.33 3.98
N ARG A 36 -4.55 5.92 3.73
CA ARG A 36 -3.72 6.46 2.66
C ARG A 36 -3.19 5.32 1.81
N ILE A 37 -3.53 5.36 0.53
CA ILE A 37 -3.26 4.31 -0.44
C ILE A 37 -2.29 4.87 -1.48
N VAL A 38 -1.30 4.08 -1.88
CA VAL A 38 -0.32 4.46 -2.91
C VAL A 38 -0.45 3.55 -4.12
N ILE A 39 -0.53 4.16 -5.31
CA ILE A 39 -0.74 3.46 -6.58
C ILE A 39 0.33 3.94 -7.58
N PRO A 40 1.19 3.05 -8.13
CA PRO A 40 2.14 3.40 -9.16
C PRO A 40 1.40 3.69 -10.47
N ALA A 41 1.69 4.82 -11.11
CA ALA A 41 0.97 5.29 -12.29
C ALA A 41 1.92 5.69 -13.43
N LYS A 42 1.38 5.64 -14.66
CA LYS A 42 2.07 6.04 -15.90
C LYS A 42 2.19 7.55 -16.06
N ASP A 43 1.32 8.32 -15.41
CA ASP A 43 1.29 9.77 -15.45
C ASP A 43 0.68 10.37 -14.16
N GLY A 44 0.65 11.70 -14.06
CA GLY A 44 0.14 12.45 -12.93
C GLY A 44 -1.36 12.76 -12.96
N ASN A 45 -2.17 12.12 -13.81
CA ASN A 45 -3.59 12.46 -14.00
C ASN A 45 -4.53 12.03 -12.85
N GLY A 46 -4.00 11.87 -11.64
CA GLY A 46 -4.77 11.54 -10.43
C GLY A 46 -5.63 10.30 -10.62
N LEU A 47 -6.94 10.42 -10.37
CA LEU A 47 -7.90 9.31 -10.49
C LEU A 47 -8.02 8.74 -11.92
N ASN A 48 -7.72 9.53 -12.94
CA ASN A 48 -7.80 9.11 -14.33
C ASN A 48 -6.50 8.46 -14.83
N ALA A 49 -5.43 8.51 -14.03
CA ALA A 49 -4.15 7.93 -14.41
C ALA A 49 -4.26 6.41 -14.57
N ARG A 50 -3.58 5.86 -15.57
CA ARG A 50 -3.42 4.42 -15.72
C ARG A 50 -2.31 3.91 -14.81
N LEU A 51 -2.49 2.71 -14.25
CA LEU A 51 -1.49 2.08 -13.40
C LEU A 51 -0.22 1.73 -14.21
N SER A 52 0.93 1.80 -13.55
CA SER A 52 2.21 1.30 -14.08
C SER A 52 2.36 -0.19 -13.77
N GLU A 53 2.84 -0.97 -14.74
CA GLU A 53 3.11 -2.41 -14.60
C GLU A 53 4.33 -2.69 -13.70
N HIS A 54 5.21 -1.71 -13.55
CA HIS A 54 6.44 -1.83 -12.79
C HIS A 54 6.47 -0.78 -11.69
N PHE A 55 6.25 -1.22 -10.45
CA PHE A 55 6.24 -0.34 -9.27
C PHE A 55 7.48 0.55 -9.20
N SER A 56 8.69 -0.03 -9.22
CA SER A 56 9.94 0.74 -9.00
C SER A 56 10.24 1.75 -10.12
N ARG A 57 9.75 1.49 -11.34
CA ARG A 57 9.97 2.34 -12.52
C ARG A 57 8.72 3.14 -12.90
N ALA A 58 7.72 3.19 -12.03
CA ALA A 58 6.57 4.04 -12.26
C ALA A 58 7.02 5.51 -12.24
N PRO A 59 6.70 6.31 -13.26
CA PRO A 59 7.08 7.73 -13.28
C PRO A 59 6.35 8.55 -12.22
N TYR A 60 5.18 8.10 -11.78
CA TYR A 60 4.40 8.75 -10.72
C TYR A 60 3.88 7.73 -9.71
N PHE A 61 3.66 8.21 -8.49
CA PHE A 61 2.87 7.55 -7.47
C PHE A 61 1.67 8.43 -7.15
N ILE A 62 0.46 7.87 -7.31
CA ILE A 62 -0.78 8.54 -6.92
C ILE A 62 -1.10 8.12 -5.49
N ILE A 63 -1.16 9.12 -4.61
CA ILE A 63 -1.54 8.97 -3.21
C ILE A 63 -3.01 9.34 -3.10
N VAL A 64 -3.83 8.39 -2.66
CA VAL A 64 -5.26 8.58 -2.44
C VAL A 64 -5.53 8.50 -0.95
N GLU A 65 -6.16 9.52 -0.40
CA GLU A 65 -6.59 9.55 0.99
C GLU A 65 -8.09 9.28 1.08
N LEU A 66 -8.47 8.38 1.97
CA LEU A 66 -9.85 8.09 2.32
C LEU A 66 -10.16 8.61 3.72
N GLU A 67 -11.30 9.27 3.87
CA GLU A 67 -11.94 9.55 5.15
C GLU A 67 -13.31 8.84 5.18
N ASP A 68 -13.49 7.91 6.12
CA ASP A 68 -14.71 7.09 6.25
C ASP A 68 -15.08 6.40 4.93
N GLY A 69 -14.07 5.83 4.25
CA GLY A 69 -14.22 5.14 2.96
C GLY A 69 -14.44 6.07 1.75
N ASN A 70 -14.53 7.39 1.95
CA ASN A 70 -14.72 8.36 0.87
C ASN A 70 -13.40 9.05 0.52
N ILE A 71 -13.16 9.27 -0.77
CA ILE A 71 -11.96 9.98 -1.22
C ILE A 71 -12.00 11.40 -0.68
N SER A 72 -11.02 11.76 0.15
CA SER A 72 -10.86 13.09 0.73
C SER A 72 -9.78 13.90 0.04
N ASN A 73 -8.79 13.24 -0.56
CA ASN A 73 -7.68 13.89 -1.27
C ASN A 73 -7.03 12.94 -2.30
N VAL A 74 -6.46 13.52 -3.35
CA VAL A 74 -5.70 12.81 -4.38
C VAL A 74 -4.48 13.65 -4.75
N GLN A 75 -3.29 13.08 -4.60
CA GLN A 75 -2.02 13.74 -4.90
C GLN A 75 -1.20 12.89 -5.86
N ALA A 76 -0.71 13.49 -6.94
CA ALA A 76 0.31 12.89 -7.79
C ALA A 76 1.71 13.29 -7.29
N VAL A 77 2.57 12.32 -7.09
CA VAL A 77 3.97 12.52 -6.68
C VAL A 77 4.88 11.95 -7.77
N PRO A 78 5.77 12.74 -8.39
CA PRO A 78 6.74 12.20 -9.33
C PRO A 78 7.71 11.25 -8.64
N ASN A 79 8.16 10.22 -9.36
CA ASN A 79 9.17 9.30 -8.85
C ASN A 79 10.56 9.94 -8.98
N GLU A 80 11.13 10.35 -7.85
CA GLU A 80 12.47 10.96 -7.75
C GLU A 80 13.50 9.98 -7.15
N SER A 81 13.31 8.69 -7.36
CA SER A 81 14.28 7.66 -6.95
C SER A 81 15.49 7.59 -7.88
N GLU A 82 16.44 6.71 -7.54
CA GLU A 82 17.62 6.40 -8.38
C GLU A 82 17.26 6.02 -9.82
N HIS A 83 16.09 5.42 -10.06
CA HIS A 83 15.62 5.08 -11.41
C HIS A 83 15.30 6.30 -12.29
N PHE A 84 15.17 7.48 -11.70
CA PHE A 84 14.85 8.75 -12.36
C PHE A 84 15.91 9.82 -12.09
N GLY A 85 17.13 9.42 -11.72
CA GLY A 85 18.25 10.34 -11.49
C GLY A 85 18.25 11.03 -10.12
N GLY A 86 17.36 10.62 -9.21
CA GLY A 86 17.35 11.06 -7.83
C GLY A 86 18.08 10.07 -6.90
N PHE A 87 17.64 9.97 -5.64
CA PHE A 87 18.31 9.16 -4.61
C PHE A 87 17.38 8.23 -3.85
N GLY A 88 17.93 7.09 -3.42
CA GLY A 88 17.22 6.09 -2.62
C GLY A 88 16.24 5.23 -3.42
N LEU A 89 15.74 4.18 -2.78
CA LEU A 89 14.77 3.27 -3.40
C LEU A 89 13.37 3.88 -3.42
N PRO A 90 12.56 3.64 -4.48
CA PRO A 90 11.17 4.10 -4.53
C PRO A 90 10.35 3.70 -3.29
N SER A 91 10.53 2.46 -2.82
CA SER A 91 9.84 1.92 -1.64
C SER A 91 10.16 2.74 -0.37
N GLU A 92 11.42 3.04 -0.12
CA GLU A 92 11.87 3.81 1.04
C GLU A 92 11.35 5.25 1.04
N ARG A 93 11.32 5.88 -0.14
CA ARG A 93 10.75 7.23 -0.29
C ARG A 93 9.25 7.23 0.00
N ILE A 94 8.53 6.22 -0.48
CA ILE A 94 7.09 6.12 -0.30
C ILE A 94 6.69 5.85 1.15
N LEU A 95 7.48 5.05 1.88
CA LEU A 95 7.24 4.77 3.31
C LEU A 95 7.11 6.04 4.17
N GLN A 96 7.74 7.15 3.75
CA GLN A 96 7.67 8.44 4.43
C GLN A 96 6.24 9.00 4.48
N PHE A 97 5.36 8.58 3.56
CA PHE A 97 3.98 9.02 3.51
C PHE A 97 3.05 8.33 4.51
N ARG A 98 3.52 7.43 5.38
CA ARG A 98 2.68 6.73 6.40
C ARG A 98 1.40 6.14 5.80
N LEU A 99 1.59 5.34 4.76
CA LEU A 99 0.50 4.69 4.02
C LEU A 99 -0.04 3.46 4.75
N ASN A 100 -1.28 3.09 4.42
CA ASN A 100 -1.95 1.90 4.88
C ASN A 100 -1.78 0.74 3.90
N ALA A 101 -1.80 1.03 2.60
CA ALA A 101 -1.70 0.04 1.54
C ALA A 101 -0.97 0.57 0.30
N VAL A 102 -0.32 -0.34 -0.42
CA VAL A 102 0.16 -0.15 -1.80
C VAL A 102 -0.68 -1.04 -2.71
N ILE A 103 -1.20 -0.51 -3.81
CA ILE A 103 -1.90 -1.32 -4.81
C ILE A 103 -1.09 -1.30 -6.10
N THR A 104 -0.69 -2.46 -6.62
CA THR A 104 0.15 -2.59 -7.82
C THR A 104 -0.15 -3.88 -8.58
N TYR A 105 0.15 -3.95 -9.89
CA TYR A 105 0.08 -5.23 -10.62
C TYR A 105 1.14 -6.23 -10.14
N GLY A 106 2.31 -5.71 -9.81
CA GLY A 106 3.45 -6.51 -9.38
C GLY A 106 4.51 -5.66 -8.71
N MET A 107 5.37 -6.33 -7.95
CA MET A 107 6.45 -5.71 -7.20
C MET A 107 7.63 -6.69 -7.13
N GLY A 108 8.86 -6.18 -7.24
CA GLY A 108 10.05 -7.02 -7.03
C GLY A 108 10.15 -7.46 -5.57
N SER A 109 10.70 -8.66 -5.33
CA SER A 109 10.79 -9.26 -3.99
C SER A 109 11.40 -8.33 -2.93
N ARG A 110 12.49 -7.63 -3.26
CA ARG A 110 13.11 -6.66 -2.35
C ARG A 110 12.16 -5.54 -1.91
N ALA A 111 11.42 -4.95 -2.85
CA ALA A 111 10.48 -3.88 -2.52
C ALA A 111 9.28 -4.42 -1.72
N LEU A 112 8.82 -5.64 -2.05
CA LEU A 112 7.74 -6.28 -1.32
C LEU A 112 8.09 -6.54 0.15
N SER A 113 9.29 -7.10 0.41
CA SER A 113 9.77 -7.33 1.78
C SER A 113 9.84 -6.05 2.60
N ILE A 114 10.27 -4.93 2.00
CA ILE A 114 10.32 -3.63 2.68
C ILE A 114 8.93 -3.19 3.18
N PHE A 115 7.87 -3.36 2.38
CA PHE A 115 6.51 -3.00 2.81
C PHE A 115 5.96 -3.98 3.84
N GLN A 116 6.21 -5.28 3.68
CA GLN A 116 5.79 -6.31 4.63
C GLN A 116 6.43 -6.12 6.01
N GLU A 117 7.74 -5.85 6.06
CA GLU A 117 8.47 -5.53 7.30
C GLU A 117 7.95 -4.24 7.96
N ALA A 118 7.47 -3.28 7.16
CA ALA A 118 6.83 -2.06 7.64
C ALA A 118 5.36 -2.26 8.06
N GLY A 119 4.81 -3.48 7.95
CA GLY A 119 3.41 -3.79 8.28
C GLY A 119 2.39 -3.13 7.34
N ILE A 120 2.79 -2.83 6.10
CA ILE A 120 1.95 -2.22 5.07
C ILE A 120 1.45 -3.30 4.13
N ALA A 121 0.14 -3.34 3.91
CA ALA A 121 -0.48 -4.27 2.97
C ALA A 121 -0.05 -3.92 1.54
N VAL A 122 0.35 -4.92 0.77
CA VAL A 122 0.56 -4.78 -0.68
C VAL A 122 -0.52 -5.61 -1.37
N LEU A 123 -1.32 -4.95 -2.21
CA LEU A 123 -2.48 -5.52 -2.85
C LEU A 123 -2.28 -5.59 -4.36
N LYS A 124 -2.80 -6.66 -4.96
CA LYS A 124 -2.74 -6.89 -6.40
C LYS A 124 -3.85 -6.12 -7.10
N ALA A 125 -3.46 -5.23 -8.02
CA ALA A 125 -4.41 -4.49 -8.84
C ALA A 125 -5.19 -5.43 -9.78
N ASN A 126 -6.51 -5.22 -9.87
CA ASN A 126 -7.42 -5.93 -10.78
C ASN A 126 -8.11 -4.98 -11.79
N ALA A 127 -7.64 -3.74 -11.87
CA ALA A 127 -8.18 -2.69 -12.72
C ALA A 127 -7.06 -1.79 -13.26
N ASP A 128 -7.38 -1.04 -14.33
CA ASP A 128 -6.39 -0.29 -15.11
C ASP A 128 -6.25 1.18 -14.75
N THR A 129 -7.24 1.75 -14.05
CA THR A 129 -7.24 3.16 -13.63
C THR A 129 -7.19 3.30 -12.12
N VAL A 130 -6.63 4.41 -11.64
CA VAL A 130 -6.58 4.73 -10.20
C VAL A 130 -7.99 4.76 -9.61
N LYS A 131 -8.96 5.35 -10.31
CA LYS A 131 -10.35 5.41 -9.86
C LYS A 131 -10.93 4.01 -9.64
N ASP A 132 -10.79 3.13 -10.62
CA ASP A 132 -11.42 1.81 -10.58
C ASP A 132 -10.75 0.91 -9.54
N VAL A 133 -9.44 0.99 -9.40
CA VAL A 133 -8.71 0.18 -8.41
C VAL A 133 -8.99 0.65 -6.97
N VAL A 134 -9.20 1.95 -6.75
CA VAL A 134 -9.63 2.49 -5.44
C VAL A 134 -11.05 2.03 -5.13
N GLU A 135 -11.93 1.98 -6.12
CA GLU A 135 -13.29 1.46 -5.92
C GLU A 135 -13.27 -0.03 -5.59
N ALA A 136 -12.41 -0.82 -6.26
CA ALA A 136 -12.20 -2.23 -5.93
C ALA A 136 -11.63 -2.41 -4.50
N TYR A 137 -10.71 -1.54 -4.08
CA TYR A 137 -10.18 -1.52 -2.70
C TYR A 137 -11.29 -1.27 -1.67
N LYS A 138 -12.12 -0.24 -1.88
CA LYS A 138 -13.24 0.10 -0.98
C LYS A 138 -14.27 -1.03 -0.85
N GLN A 139 -14.36 -1.88 -1.86
CA GLN A 139 -15.28 -3.02 -1.92
C GLN A 139 -14.63 -4.33 -1.44
N ASP A 140 -13.39 -4.28 -0.94
CA ASP A 140 -12.63 -5.44 -0.46
C ASP A 140 -12.46 -6.55 -1.53
N LYS A 141 -12.22 -6.14 -2.78
CA LYS A 141 -12.11 -7.03 -3.95
C LYS A 141 -10.66 -7.30 -4.39
N LEU A 142 -9.68 -6.84 -3.62
CA LEU A 142 -8.27 -6.97 -3.96
C LEU A 142 -7.63 -8.08 -3.12
N GLU A 143 -6.73 -8.84 -3.74
CA GLU A 143 -5.96 -9.89 -3.07
C GLU A 143 -4.62 -9.34 -2.58
N GLU A 144 -4.11 -9.86 -1.47
CA GLU A 144 -2.75 -9.55 -1.04
C GLU A 144 -1.71 -10.12 -2.01
N LEU A 145 -0.71 -9.30 -2.34
CA LEU A 145 0.47 -9.70 -3.08
C LEU A 145 1.51 -10.22 -2.09
N THR A 146 1.61 -11.54 -1.95
CA THR A 146 2.52 -12.20 -1.00
C THR A 146 3.84 -12.64 -1.63
N GLU A 147 3.89 -12.76 -2.96
CA GLU A 147 5.07 -13.19 -3.72
C GLU A 147 5.57 -12.10 -4.68
N GLY A 148 6.87 -11.84 -4.68
CA GLY A 148 7.50 -10.87 -5.57
C GLY A 148 7.69 -11.40 -6.99
N CYS A 149 7.62 -10.53 -7.99
CA CYS A 149 7.89 -10.90 -9.38
C CYS A 149 9.40 -11.13 -9.61
N HIS A 150 9.77 -12.29 -10.14
CA HIS A 150 11.16 -12.64 -10.49
C HIS A 150 11.74 -11.90 -11.72
N TYR A 151 10.91 -11.11 -12.41
CA TYR A 151 11.31 -10.39 -13.64
C TYR A 151 12.22 -9.16 -13.41
N ALA A 152 12.64 -8.88 -12.18
CA ALA A 152 13.59 -7.82 -11.86
C ALA A 152 15.04 -8.18 -12.25
N ARG A 153 15.28 -8.66 -13.47
CA ARG A 153 16.64 -8.75 -14.00
C ARG A 153 17.11 -7.35 -14.37
N HIS A 154 18.01 -6.83 -13.53
CA HIS A 154 18.87 -5.71 -13.85
C HIS A 154 19.62 -6.03 -15.15
N ARG A 155 19.34 -5.26 -16.20
CA ARG A 155 20.29 -5.00 -17.29
C ARG A 155 20.75 -3.56 -17.13
#